data_AF-A0ABD5DF04-F1
#
_entry.id   AF-A0ABD5DF04-F1
#
_cell.length_a   1.000
_cell.length_b   1.000
_cell.length_c   1.000
_cell.angle_alpha   90.00
_cell.angle_beta   90.00
_cell.angle_gamma   90.00
#
_symmetry.space_group_name_H-M   'P 1'
#
loop_
_entity.id
_entity.type
_entity.pdbx_description
1 polymer ?
#
loop_
_entity_poly.entity_id
_entity_poly.type
_entity_poly.pdbx_seq_one_letter_code
_entity_poly.pdbx_strand_id
1 'polypeptide(L)'
;MSRLVVVSNRIALPDDKKSSAGGLAVGILGALRAAGGLWFGWSGEIGDDQQPLKQVSRGNISWASFNLNERDHDEYYNQFSNAVLWPAFHYRLDLVSFQREAWEGYLRVNAMLADKLLPLIEPDDT
;
A
#
# COMPACT_ATOMS: atom_id res chain seq x y z
N MET A 1 -25.18 -3.03 1.57
CA MET A 1 -24.13 -2.08 2.01
C MET A 1 -23.04 -2.14 0.98
N SER A 2 -22.53 -0.99 0.57
CA SER A 2 -21.36 -0.91 -0.31
C SER A 2 -20.15 -1.58 0.35
N ARG A 3 -19.29 -2.19 -0.47
CA ARG A 3 -18.04 -2.80 -0.03
C ARG A 3 -16.99 -1.70 0.14
N LEU A 4 -16.37 -1.64 1.31
CA LEU A 4 -15.28 -0.70 1.59
C LEU A 4 -13.99 -1.19 0.90
N VAL A 5 -13.37 -0.35 0.08
CA VAL A 5 -12.07 -0.64 -0.54
C VAL A 5 -10.99 0.23 0.08
N VAL A 6 -10.15 -0.37 0.91
CA VAL A 6 -9.02 0.32 1.54
C VAL A 6 -7.74 0.07 0.75
N VAL A 7 -7.04 1.14 0.39
CA VAL A 7 -5.74 1.09 -0.27
C VAL A 7 -4.69 1.69 0.65
N SER A 8 -3.66 0.93 1.00
CA SER A 8 -2.54 1.46 1.78
C SER A 8 -1.23 0.77 1.43
N ASN A 9 -0.12 1.50 1.57
CA ASN A 9 1.19 0.90 1.30
C ASN A 9 1.47 -0.27 2.25
N ARG A 10 1.23 -0.14 3.56
CA ARG A 10 1.35 -1.26 4.50
C ARG A 10 0.00 -1.89 4.77
N ILE A 11 -0.05 -3.22 4.77
CA ILE A 11 -1.22 -4.01 5.15
C ILE A 11 -0.89 -4.95 6.32
N ALA A 12 -1.89 -5.28 7.14
CA ALA A 12 -1.75 -6.34 8.14
C ALA A 12 -2.26 -7.66 7.54
N LEU A 13 -1.34 -8.52 7.10
CA LEU A 13 -1.70 -9.84 6.58
C LEU A 13 -2.29 -10.73 7.70
N PRO A 14 -3.27 -11.61 7.39
CA PRO A 14 -4.04 -12.34 8.40
C PRO A 14 -3.20 -13.21 9.35
N ASP A 15 -2.07 -13.73 8.87
CA ASP A 15 -1.22 -14.66 9.62
C ASP A 15 0.12 -14.03 10.06
N ASP A 16 0.30 -12.74 9.81
CA ASP A 16 1.56 -12.08 10.13
C ASP A 16 1.57 -11.59 11.59
N LYS A 17 2.05 -12.48 12.48
CA LYS A 17 2.35 -12.16 13.87
C LYS A 17 3.44 -11.09 14.03
N LYS A 18 4.16 -10.73 12.96
CA LYS A 18 5.16 -9.65 12.94
C LYS A 18 4.59 -8.32 12.47
N SER A 19 3.26 -8.17 12.38
CA SER A 19 2.61 -6.89 12.03
C SER A 19 3.35 -5.71 12.66
N SER A 20 4.05 -4.96 11.81
CA SER A 20 4.92 -3.88 12.25
C SER A 20 4.07 -2.88 13.01
N ALA A 21 4.47 -2.50 14.22
CA ALA A 21 3.75 -1.54 15.05
C ALA A 21 3.55 -0.22 14.29
N GLY A 22 2.36 -0.02 13.71
CA GLY A 22 2.00 1.16 12.95
C GLY A 22 0.52 1.45 13.12
N GLY A 23 0.19 2.65 13.60
CA GLY A 23 -1.19 3.03 13.93
C GLY A 23 -2.17 2.91 12.75
N LEU A 24 -1.68 3.08 11.53
CA LEU A 24 -2.46 2.92 10.29
C LEU A 24 -3.05 1.51 10.17
N ALA A 25 -2.22 0.47 10.26
CA ALA A 25 -2.65 -0.91 10.04
C ALA A 25 -3.65 -1.37 11.12
N VAL A 26 -3.45 -0.93 12.37
CA VAL A 26 -4.38 -1.20 13.47
C VAL A 26 -5.73 -0.52 13.25
N GLY A 27 -5.71 0.77 12.87
CA GLY A 27 -6.93 1.54 12.61
C GLY A 27 -7.74 0.98 11.43
N ILE A 28 -7.07 0.73 10.30
CA ILE A 28 -7.71 0.17 9.10
C ILE A 28 -8.30 -1.21 9.36
N LEU A 29 -7.56 -2.09 10.05
CA LEU A 29 -8.08 -3.43 10.36
C LEU A 29 -9.33 -3.36 11.25
N GLY A 30 -9.39 -2.40 12.18
CA GLY A 30 -10.59 -2.12 12.97
C GLY A 30 -11.80 -1.72 12.11
N ALA A 31 -11.59 -0.79 11.18
CA ALA A 31 -12.64 -0.33 10.25
C ALA A 31 -13.13 -1.47 9.34
N LEU A 32 -12.21 -2.24 8.74
CA LEU A 32 -12.54 -3.37 7.87
C LEU A 32 -13.24 -4.51 8.61
N ARG A 33 -12.93 -4.77 9.88
CA ARG A 33 -13.68 -5.76 10.68
C ARG A 33 -15.13 -5.35 10.87
N ALA A 34 -15.38 -4.05 11.05
CA ALA A 34 -16.73 -3.51 11.26
C ALA A 34 -17.54 -3.46 9.95
N ALA A 35 -16.93 -3.02 8.84
CA ALA A 35 -17.61 -2.83 7.56
C ALA A 35 -17.62 -4.09 6.67
N GLY A 36 -16.57 -4.91 6.75
CA GLY A 36 -16.20 -5.84 5.70
C GLY A 36 -15.60 -5.11 4.49
N GLY A 37 -14.87 -5.84 3.64
CA GLY A 37 -14.39 -5.26 2.38
C GLY A 37 -13.05 -5.77 1.89
N LEU A 38 -12.47 -5.00 0.97
CA LEU A 38 -11.20 -5.30 0.32
C LEU A 38 -10.09 -4.41 0.90
N TRP A 39 -8.96 -5.02 1.25
CA TRP A 39 -7.73 -4.31 1.59
C TRP A 39 -6.66 -4.59 0.54
N PHE A 40 -6.37 -3.59 -0.29
CA PHE A 40 -5.34 -3.62 -1.30
C PHE A 40 -4.05 -2.95 -0.81
N GLY A 41 -2.88 -3.57 -1.02
CA GLY A 41 -1.61 -2.97 -0.60
C GLY A 41 -0.37 -3.85 -0.78
N TRP A 42 0.80 -3.34 -0.38
CA TRP A 42 2.07 -4.05 -0.57
C TRP A 42 2.18 -5.24 0.40
N SER A 43 2.64 -6.37 -0.11
CA SER A 43 2.88 -7.60 0.66
C SER A 43 3.99 -7.46 1.71
N GLY A 44 4.87 -6.47 1.55
CA GLY A 44 6.13 -6.36 2.30
C GLY A 44 7.30 -7.10 1.64
N GLU A 45 7.07 -7.77 0.51
CA GLU A 45 8.10 -8.51 -0.22
C GLU A 45 8.61 -7.71 -1.43
N ILE A 46 9.93 -7.75 -1.63
CA ILE A 46 10.57 -7.27 -2.85
C ILE A 46 10.69 -8.46 -3.80
N GLY A 47 10.23 -8.30 -5.03
CA GLY A 47 10.21 -9.38 -6.02
C GLY A 47 9.60 -8.95 -7.34
N ASP A 48 9.22 -9.94 -8.16
CA ASP A 48 8.60 -9.69 -9.46
C ASP A 48 7.23 -9.01 -9.28
N ASP A 49 7.11 -7.79 -9.79
CA ASP A 49 5.91 -6.96 -9.74
C ASP A 49 4.91 -7.28 -10.86
N GLN A 50 5.30 -8.14 -11.82
CA GLN A 50 4.41 -8.63 -12.87
C GLN A 50 3.56 -9.83 -12.42
N GLN A 51 3.84 -10.38 -11.24
CA GLN A 51 3.03 -11.47 -10.72
C GLN A 51 1.58 -11.04 -10.45
N PRO A 52 0.62 -11.97 -10.60
CA PRO A 52 -0.75 -11.72 -10.19
C PRO A 52 -0.85 -11.31 -8.72
N LEU A 53 -1.85 -10.50 -8.38
CA LEU A 53 -2.12 -10.12 -7.00
C LEU A 53 -2.39 -11.38 -6.17
N LYS A 54 -1.72 -11.48 -5.02
CA LYS A 54 -1.99 -12.53 -4.04
C LYS A 54 -3.24 -12.17 -3.26
N GLN A 55 -4.29 -12.98 -3.41
CA GLN A 55 -5.57 -12.77 -2.76
C GLN A 55 -5.79 -13.77 -1.62
N VAL A 56 -6.23 -13.27 -0.48
CA VAL A 56 -6.58 -14.09 0.70
C VAL A 56 -7.85 -13.52 1.31
N SER A 57 -8.78 -14.37 1.74
CA SER A 57 -10.01 -13.95 2.43
C SER A 57 -10.12 -14.59 3.80
N ARG A 58 -10.50 -13.82 4.81
CA ARG A 58 -10.72 -14.29 6.19
C ARG A 58 -11.85 -13.52 6.84
N GLY A 59 -12.94 -14.23 7.17
CA GLY A 59 -14.15 -13.59 7.65
C GLY A 59 -14.78 -12.71 6.55
N ASN A 60 -15.10 -11.47 6.90
CA ASN A 60 -15.68 -10.46 5.99
C ASN A 60 -14.64 -9.58 5.28
N ILE A 61 -13.34 -9.93 5.37
CA ILE A 61 -12.25 -9.15 4.78
C ILE A 61 -11.54 -9.97 3.72
N SER A 62 -11.29 -9.35 2.57
CA SER A 62 -10.41 -9.84 1.51
C SER A 62 -9.19 -8.96 1.44
N TRP A 63 -8.01 -9.55 1.25
CA TRP A 63 -6.75 -8.87 1.01
C TRP A 63 -6.33 -9.13 -0.42
N ALA A 64 -5.87 -8.11 -1.13
CA ALA A 64 -5.20 -8.23 -2.42
C ALA A 64 -3.83 -7.56 -2.32
N SER A 65 -2.77 -8.35 -2.42
CA SER A 65 -1.41 -7.86 -2.21
C SER A 65 -0.53 -7.97 -3.44
N PHE A 66 0.33 -6.97 -3.63
CA PHE A 66 1.33 -6.91 -4.70
C PHE A 66 2.74 -6.91 -4.12
N ASN A 67 3.71 -7.31 -4.94
CA ASN A 67 5.13 -7.14 -4.68
C ASN A 67 5.63 -5.87 -5.39
N LEU A 68 6.71 -5.30 -4.88
CA LEU A 68 7.44 -4.23 -5.56
C LEU A 68 8.76 -4.81 -6.06
N ASN A 69 9.16 -4.46 -7.28
CA ASN A 69 10.54 -4.72 -7.70
C ASN A 69 11.51 -3.83 -6.88
N GLU A 70 12.80 -4.15 -6.91
CA GLU A 70 13.81 -3.46 -6.10
C GLU A 70 13.90 -1.97 -6.40
N ARG A 71 13.82 -1.60 -7.68
CA ARG A 71 13.88 -0.21 -8.14
C ARG A 71 12.68 0.60 -7.64
N ASP A 72 11.48 0.05 -7.79
CA ASP A 72 10.24 0.70 -7.36
C ASP A 72 10.16 0.79 -5.85
N HIS A 73 10.58 -0.26 -5.14
CA HIS A 73 10.70 -0.18 -3.69
C HIS A 73 11.65 0.96 -3.26
N ASP A 74 12.79 1.12 -3.92
CA ASP A 74 13.71 2.19 -3.57
C ASP A 74 13.19 3.59 -3.94
N GLU A 75 12.84 3.83 -5.20
CA GLU A 75 12.43 5.16 -5.67
C GLU A 75 11.13 5.64 -5.01
N TYR A 76 10.09 4.78 -4.95
CA TYR A 76 8.79 5.17 -4.41
C TYR A 76 8.74 5.11 -2.87
N TYR A 77 9.25 4.05 -2.24
CA TYR A 77 9.10 3.86 -0.80
C TYR A 77 10.26 4.47 0.01
N ASN A 78 11.51 4.10 -0.27
CA ASN A 78 12.65 4.60 0.51
C ASN A 78 12.94 6.08 0.23
N GLN A 79 13.00 6.47 -1.05
CA GLN A 79 13.40 7.82 -1.44
C GLN A 79 12.23 8.79 -1.35
N PHE A 80 11.23 8.71 -2.22
CA PHE A 80 10.22 9.76 -2.26
C PHE A 80 9.30 9.75 -1.04
N SER A 81 8.77 8.59 -0.63
CA SER A 81 7.87 8.52 0.53
C SER A 81 8.61 8.82 1.84
N ASN A 82 9.75 8.16 2.10
CA ASN A 82 10.42 8.23 3.40
C ASN A 82 11.54 9.27 3.50
N ALA A 83 12.19 9.67 2.40
CA ALA A 83 13.23 10.69 2.40
C ALA A 83 12.79 12.05 1.84
N VAL A 84 11.58 12.17 1.28
CA VAL A 84 10.99 13.46 0.86
C VAL A 84 9.72 13.77 1.63
N LEU A 85 8.64 13.01 1.42
CA LEU A 85 7.33 13.33 1.99
C LEU A 85 7.33 13.28 3.52
N TRP A 86 7.85 12.19 4.09
CA TRP A 86 7.91 12.02 5.54
C TRP A 86 8.64 13.19 6.23
N PRO A 87 9.93 13.49 5.97
CA PRO A 87 10.60 14.60 6.64
C PRO A 87 9.95 15.96 6.34
N ALA A 88 9.50 16.21 5.10
CA ALA A 88 8.82 17.46 4.76
C ALA A 88 7.55 17.67 5.61
N PHE A 89 6.71 16.65 5.74
CA PHE A 89 5.46 16.72 6.51
C PHE A 89 5.68 16.68 8.02
N HIS A 90 6.90 16.34 8.46
CA HIS A 90 7.35 16.41 9.85
C HIS A 90 8.22 17.65 10.12
N TYR A 91 8.15 18.68 9.25
CA TYR A 91 8.85 19.96 9.42
C TYR A 91 10.38 19.83 9.50
N ARG A 92 10.95 18.81 8.84
CA ARG A 92 12.38 18.52 8.76
C ARG A 92 12.90 18.66 7.34
N LEU A 93 12.78 19.87 6.76
CA LEU A 93 13.28 20.16 5.42
C LEU A 93 14.80 19.93 5.28
N ASP A 94 15.54 19.99 6.39
CA ASP A 94 16.96 19.65 6.47
C ASP A 94 17.25 18.15 6.19
N LEU A 95 16.25 17.28 6.34
CA LEU A 95 16.36 15.85 6.05
C LEU A 95 15.75 15.47 4.69
N VAL A 96 15.17 16.43 3.96
CA VAL A 96 14.57 16.15 2.65
C VAL A 96 15.67 15.90 1.62
N SER A 97 15.61 14.73 0.97
CA SER A 97 16.53 14.33 -0.09
C SER A 97 15.77 14.13 -1.41
N PHE A 98 15.52 15.22 -2.12
CA PHE A 98 14.81 15.18 -3.40
C PHE A 98 15.74 14.84 -4.58
N GLN A 99 15.32 13.85 -5.37
CA GLN A 99 15.88 13.53 -6.69
C GLN A 99 14.71 13.34 -7.68
N ARG A 100 14.92 13.70 -8.95
CA ARG A 100 13.85 13.65 -9.95
C ARG A 100 13.40 12.22 -10.22
N GLU A 101 14.34 11.29 -10.20
CA GLU A 101 14.16 9.86 -10.40
C GLU A 101 13.22 9.29 -9.33
N ALA A 102 13.38 9.70 -8.06
CA ALA A 102 12.50 9.33 -6.96
C ALA A 102 11.06 9.79 -7.20
N TRP A 103 10.89 11.03 -7.67
CA TRP A 103 9.58 11.58 -8.01
C TRP A 103 8.91 10.82 -9.16
N GLU A 104 9.67 10.52 -10.22
CA GLU A 104 9.17 9.74 -11.36
C GLU A 104 8.82 8.31 -10.95
N GLY A 105 9.62 7.68 -10.09
CA GLY A 105 9.31 6.39 -9.48
C GLY A 105 8.06 6.44 -8.62
N TYR A 106 7.88 7.49 -7.82
CA TYR A 106 6.68 7.68 -7.02
C TYR A 106 5.40 7.73 -7.87
N LEU A 107 5.41 8.52 -8.95
CA LEU A 107 4.28 8.59 -9.88
C LEU A 107 4.04 7.27 -10.61
N ARG A 108 5.11 6.63 -11.11
CA ARG A 108 5.06 5.37 -11.85
C ARG A 108 4.41 4.27 -11.01
N VAL A 109 4.83 4.12 -9.75
CA VAL A 109 4.27 3.10 -8.86
C VAL A 109 2.82 3.39 -8.56
N ASN A 110 2.44 4.63 -8.22
CA ASN A 110 1.02 4.95 -7.98
C ASN A 110 0.13 4.66 -9.21
N ALA A 111 0.59 4.96 -10.42
CA ALA A 111 -0.14 4.63 -11.64
C ALA A 111 -0.29 3.10 -11.83
N MET A 112 0.80 2.35 -11.68
CA MET A 112 0.79 0.89 -11.74
C MET A 112 -0.15 0.26 -10.69
N LEU A 113 -0.19 0.82 -9.47
CA LEU A 113 -1.09 0.36 -8.42
C LEU A 113 -2.56 0.64 -8.74
N ALA A 114 -2.87 1.79 -9.34
CA ALA A 114 -4.21 2.09 -9.82
C ALA A 114 -4.64 1.10 -10.91
N ASP A 115 -3.75 0.78 -11.86
CA ASP A 115 -4.02 -0.20 -12.92
C ASP A 115 -4.24 -1.61 -12.36
N LYS A 116 -3.49 -2.02 -11.33
CA LYS A 116 -3.69 -3.31 -10.64
C LYS A 116 -4.98 -3.35 -9.81
N LEU A 117 -5.41 -2.22 -9.26
CA LEU A 117 -6.63 -2.15 -8.44
C LEU A 117 -7.89 -2.13 -9.32
N LEU A 118 -7.85 -1.46 -10.47
CA LEU A 118 -9.02 -1.23 -11.32
C LEU A 118 -9.86 -2.49 -11.63
N PRO A 119 -9.27 -3.66 -11.96
CA PRO A 119 -10.05 -4.88 -12.22
C PRO A 119 -10.74 -5.46 -10.98
N LEU A 120 -10.40 -4.99 -9.78
CA LEU A 120 -11.01 -5.42 -8.53
C LEU A 120 -12.16 -4.51 -8.09
N ILE A 121 -12.34 -3.34 -8.70
CA ILE A 121 -13.35 -2.34 -8.31
C ILE A 121 -14.71 -2.66 -8.91
N GLU A 122 -15.74 -2.56 -8.09
CA GLU A 122 -17.16 -2.69 -8.45
C GLU A 122 -17.84 -1.30 -8.44
N PRO A 123 -18.90 -1.08 -9.25
CA PRO A 123 -19.52 0.26 -9.38
C PRO A 123 -20.03 0.88 -8.07
N ASP A 124 -20.40 0.03 -7.10
CA ASP A 124 -20.95 0.46 -5.82
C ASP A 124 -19.90 0.53 -4.71
N ASP A 125 -18.60 0.26 -4.97
CA ASP A 125 -17.54 0.34 -3.96
C ASP A 125 -17.37 1.77 -3.40
N THR A 126 -16.98 1.87 -2.12
CA THR A 126 -16.68 3.13 -1.42
C THR A 126 -15.29 3.16 -0.81
#